data_AF-A0A147I0I4-F1
#
_entry.id   AF-A0A147I0I4-F1
#
_cell.length_a   1.000
_cell.length_b   1.000
_cell.length_c   1.000
_cell.angle_alpha   90.00
_cell.angle_beta   90.00
_cell.angle_gamma   90.00
#
_symmetry.space_group_name_H-M   'P 1'
#
loop_
_entity.id
_entity.type
_entity.pdbx_description
1 polymer ?
#
loop_
_entity_poly.entity_id
_entity_poly.type
_entity_poly.pdbx_seq_one_letter_code
_entity_poly.pdbx_strand_id
1 'polypeptide(L)'
;MNLLLLLSALLSALTGVGGSVRQPQVAQAVAQQVKAAAIASAARRIAARPVQAVATLAASAISPVVRVVAPVAAEPIFASRRRE
;
A
#
# COMPACT_ATOMS: atom_id res chain seq x y z
N MET A 1 8.64 -38.21 -48.32
CA MET A 1 8.51 -38.09 -46.85
C MET A 1 9.77 -37.48 -46.24
N ASN A 2 10.20 -36.31 -46.71
CA ASN A 2 11.41 -35.64 -46.20
C ASN A 2 11.24 -34.10 -46.26
N LEU A 3 10.62 -33.60 -47.34
CA LEU A 3 10.27 -32.19 -47.52
C LEU A 3 9.34 -31.62 -46.42
N LEU A 4 8.34 -32.40 -45.98
CA LEU A 4 7.47 -31.96 -44.89
C LEU A 4 8.22 -31.86 -43.56
N LEU A 5 9.11 -32.81 -43.25
CA LEU A 5 9.93 -32.77 -42.03
C LEU A 5 10.90 -31.58 -42.05
N LEU A 6 11.46 -31.26 -43.22
CA LEU A 6 12.37 -30.13 -43.41
C LEU A 6 11.64 -28.79 -43.25
N LEU A 7 10.42 -28.68 -43.79
CA LEU A 7 9.55 -27.51 -43.59
C LEU A 7 9.11 -27.37 -42.13
N SER A 8 8.76 -28.46 -41.46
CA SER A 8 8.44 -28.46 -40.03
C SER A 8 9.62 -28.01 -39.16
N ALA A 9 10.84 -28.47 -39.48
CA ALA A 9 12.06 -28.08 -38.78
C ALA A 9 12.39 -26.59 -39.00
N LEU A 10 12.22 -26.08 -40.23
CA LEU A 10 12.41 -24.66 -40.55
C LEU A 10 11.40 -23.75 -39.83
N LEU A 11 10.12 -24.12 -39.83
CA LEU A 11 9.08 -23.38 -39.12
C LEU A 11 9.32 -23.41 -37.59
N SER A 12 9.76 -24.54 -37.05
CA SER A 12 10.10 -24.68 -35.63
C SER A 12 11.32 -23.82 -35.24
N ALA A 13 12.37 -23.79 -36.08
CA ALA A 13 13.53 -22.95 -35.85
C ALA A 13 13.18 -21.45 -35.92
N LEU A 14 12.39 -21.04 -36.91
CA LEU A 14 12.01 -19.63 -37.09
C LEU A 14 11.09 -19.13 -35.97
N THR A 15 10.16 -19.97 -35.50
CA THR A 15 9.22 -19.62 -34.42
C THR A 15 9.83 -19.78 -33.02
N GLY A 16 10.75 -20.73 -32.83
CA GLY A 16 11.48 -20.92 -31.57
C GLY A 16 12.43 -19.77 -31.22
N VAL A 17 13.04 -19.15 -32.23
CA VAL A 17 13.92 -17.97 -32.03
C VAL A 17 13.10 -16.72 -31.67
N GLY A 18 11.93 -16.52 -32.30
CA GLY A 18 11.04 -15.39 -31.99
C GLY A 18 10.39 -15.47 -30.60
N GLY A 19 10.13 -16.69 -30.10
CA GLY A 19 9.56 -16.92 -28.77
C GLY A 19 10.54 -16.73 -27.61
N SER A 20 11.85 -16.89 -27.85
CA SER A 20 12.90 -16.76 -26.82
C SER A 20 13.23 -15.30 -26.45
N VAL A 21 12.98 -14.36 -27.37
CA VAL A 21 13.31 -12.93 -27.18
C VAL A 21 12.36 -12.22 -26.21
N ARG A 22 11.11 -12.69 -26.09
CA ARG A 22 10.25 -12.31 -24.96
C ARG A 22 10.48 -13.39 -23.91
N GLN A 23 11.05 -13.05 -22.76
CA GLN A 23 11.10 -13.94 -21.59
C GLN A 23 9.80 -13.77 -20.79
N PRO A 24 8.69 -14.48 -21.12
CA PRO A 24 7.43 -14.35 -20.39
C PRO A 24 7.60 -14.76 -18.92
N GLN A 25 8.54 -15.65 -18.62
CA GLN A 25 8.81 -16.13 -17.27
C GLN A 25 9.30 -15.01 -16.34
N VAL A 26 10.15 -14.09 -16.84
CA VAL A 26 10.62 -12.94 -16.05
C VAL A 26 9.49 -11.95 -15.81
N ALA A 27 8.70 -11.64 -16.84
CA ALA A 27 7.54 -10.75 -16.70
C ALA A 27 6.50 -11.32 -15.72
N GLN A 28 6.24 -12.63 -15.78
CA GLN A 28 5.35 -13.32 -14.86
C GLN A 28 5.91 -13.38 -13.43
N ALA A 29 7.21 -13.64 -13.26
CA ALA A 29 7.86 -13.64 -11.94
C ALA A 29 7.78 -12.27 -11.27
N VAL A 30 8.06 -11.19 -12.02
CA VAL A 30 7.92 -9.81 -11.53
C VAL A 30 6.47 -9.50 -11.17
N ALA A 31 5.51 -9.90 -12.00
CA ALA A 31 4.08 -9.69 -11.70
C ALA A 31 3.65 -10.42 -10.42
N GLN A 32 4.11 -11.65 -10.20
CA GLN A 32 3.82 -12.40 -8.97
C GLN A 32 4.48 -11.76 -7.75
N GLN A 33 5.72 -11.28 -7.87
CA GLN A 33 6.44 -10.61 -6.80
C GLN A 33 5.76 -9.29 -6.40
N VAL A 34 5.32 -8.48 -7.38
CA VAL A 34 4.56 -7.25 -7.13
C VAL A 34 3.24 -7.55 -6.43
N LYS A 35 2.53 -8.61 -6.85
CA LYS A 35 1.28 -9.04 -6.21
C LYS A 35 1.51 -9.45 -4.75
N ALA A 36 2.56 -10.22 -4.46
CA ALA A 36 2.90 -10.62 -3.10
C ALA A 36 3.26 -9.41 -2.21
N ALA A 37 4.04 -8.47 -2.74
CA ALA A 37 4.39 -7.24 -2.04
C ALA A 37 3.15 -6.36 -1.75
N ALA A 38 2.21 -6.27 -2.70
CA ALA A 38 0.96 -5.54 -2.52
C ALA A 38 0.12 -6.15 -1.39
N ILE A 39 -0.03 -7.48 -1.36
CA ILE A 39 -0.77 -8.20 -0.30
C ILE A 39 -0.12 -7.96 1.07
N ALA A 40 1.20 -8.10 1.18
CA ALA A 40 1.92 -7.85 2.43
C ALA A 40 1.77 -6.40 2.92
N SER A 41 1.80 -5.43 2.00
CA SER A 41 1.59 -4.01 2.32
C SER A 41 0.17 -3.71 2.81
N ALA A 42 -0.84 -4.41 2.29
CA ALA A 42 -2.23 -4.25 2.70
C ALA A 42 -2.44 -4.81 4.11
N ALA A 43 -1.93 -6.01 4.39
CA ALA A 43 -1.99 -6.61 5.72
C ALA A 43 -1.32 -5.72 6.79
N ARG A 44 -0.13 -5.16 6.50
CA ARG A 44 0.56 -4.24 7.40
C ARG A 44 -0.24 -2.96 7.66
N ARG A 45 -0.87 -2.38 6.63
CA ARG A 45 -1.72 -1.18 6.78
C ARG A 45 -2.94 -1.45 7.66
N ILE A 46 -3.55 -2.63 7.53
CA ILE A 46 -4.69 -3.02 8.38
C ILE A 46 -4.23 -3.17 9.84
N ALA A 47 -3.12 -3.85 10.08
CA ALA A 47 -2.58 -4.07 11.42
C ALA A 47 -2.12 -2.77 12.10
N ALA A 48 -1.59 -1.81 11.35
CA ALA A 48 -1.11 -0.53 11.86
C ALA A 48 -2.18 0.58 11.90
N ARG A 49 -3.42 0.29 11.49
CA ARG A 49 -4.48 1.30 11.47
C ARG A 49 -4.82 1.71 12.90
N PRO A 50 -4.79 3.01 13.26
CA PRO A 50 -5.28 3.47 14.54
C PRO A 50 -6.76 3.09 14.68
N VAL A 51 -7.07 2.25 15.66
CA VAL A 51 -8.45 1.92 16.03
C VAL A 51 -8.82 2.84 17.18
N GLN A 52 -9.77 3.74 16.93
CA GLN A 52 -10.38 4.51 18.01
C GLN A 52 -11.33 3.58 18.77
N ALA A 53 -11.07 3.38 20.05
CA ALA A 53 -12.00 2.66 20.92
C ALA A 53 -13.32 3.43 20.97
N VAL A 54 -14.42 2.75 20.65
CA VAL A 54 -15.77 3.30 20.80
C VAL A 54 -16.22 3.07 22.24
N ALA A 55 -16.85 4.07 22.85
CA ALA A 55 -17.35 3.96 24.22
C ALA A 55 -18.40 2.84 24.30
N THR A 56 -18.31 2.01 25.35
CA THR A 56 -19.34 1.01 25.65
C THR A 56 -20.61 1.69 26.15
N LEU A 57 -21.76 1.01 26.09
CA LEU A 57 -23.03 1.54 26.61
C LEU A 57 -22.91 1.97 28.08
N ALA A 58 -22.19 1.17 28.89
CA ALA A 58 -21.93 1.49 30.30
C ALA A 58 -21.05 2.73 30.46
N ALA A 59 -20.01 2.91 29.62
CA ALA A 59 -19.17 4.10 29.66
C ALA A 59 -19.92 5.37 29.24
N SER A 60 -20.87 5.25 28.31
CA SER A 60 -21.71 6.36 27.86
C SER A 60 -22.83 6.74 28.84
N ALA A 61 -23.27 5.79 29.67
CA ALA A 61 -24.29 6.03 30.70
C ALA A 61 -23.73 6.76 31.94
N ILE A 62 -22.41 6.73 32.13
CA ILE A 62 -21.74 7.50 33.16
C ILE A 62 -21.61 8.93 32.65
N SER A 63 -22.24 9.89 33.34
CA SER A 63 -22.01 11.32 33.06
C SER A 63 -20.51 11.58 33.21
N PRO A 64 -19.79 11.96 32.14
CA PRO A 64 -18.38 12.23 32.26
C PRO A 64 -18.20 13.40 33.21
N VAL A 65 -17.43 13.21 34.28
CA VAL A 65 -16.87 14.33 35.05
C VAL A 65 -15.84 14.98 34.14
N VAL A 66 -16.31 15.86 33.25
CA VAL A 66 -15.44 16.63 32.36
C VAL A 66 -14.66 17.57 33.26
N ARG A 67 -13.35 17.30 33.40
CA ARG A 67 -12.43 18.25 34.00
C ARG A 67 -12.42 19.45 33.07
N VAL A 68 -13.07 20.55 33.49
CA VAL A 68 -13.04 21.81 32.76
C VAL A 68 -11.59 22.29 32.78
N VAL A 69 -10.90 22.13 31.66
CA VAL A 69 -9.59 22.77 31.46
C VAL A 69 -9.92 24.19 31.02
N ALA A 70 -9.98 25.10 31.97
CA ALA A 70 -10.07 26.52 31.65
C ALA A 70 -8.75 26.94 30.96
N PRO A 71 -8.79 27.60 29.79
CA PRO A 71 -7.59 28.17 29.22
C PRO A 71 -7.02 29.19 30.21
N VAL A 72 -5.76 29.00 30.60
CA VAL A 72 -5.06 30.00 31.40
C VAL A 72 -4.89 31.23 30.53
N ALA A 73 -5.35 32.38 31.01
CA ALA A 73 -5.10 33.66 30.34
C ALA A 73 -3.58 33.87 30.28
N ALA A 74 -3.02 33.77 29.08
CA ALA A 74 -1.62 34.03 28.81
C ALA A 74 -1.52 35.33 28.00
N GLU A 75 -0.62 36.21 28.41
CA GLU A 75 -0.34 37.42 27.66
C GLU A 75 0.25 37.05 26.29
N PRO A 76 -0.30 37.58 25.18
CA PRO A 76 0.23 37.26 23.86
C PRO A 76 1.63 37.85 23.69
N ILE A 77 2.51 37.14 22.99
CA ILE A 77 3.95 37.46 22.82
C ILE A 77 4.21 38.89 22.30
N PHE A 78 3.25 39.49 21.62
CA PHE A 78 3.36 40.84 21.07
C PHE A 78 2.88 41.95 22.02
N ALA A 79 2.23 41.63 23.15
CA ALA A 79 1.72 42.64 24.08
C ALA A 79 2.84 43.41 24.80
N SER A 80 3.99 42.78 25.02
CA SER A 80 5.17 43.44 25.60
C SER A 80 6.02 44.22 24.59
N ARG A 81 5.69 44.17 23.28
CA ARG A 81 6.42 44.91 22.27
C ARG A 81 5.97 46.37 22.27
N ARG A 82 6.91 47.29 22.55
CA ARG A 82 6.70 48.73 22.40
C ARG A 82 6.35 48.99 20.93
N ARG A 83 5.15 49.53 20.69
CA ARG A 83 4.77 50.06 19.38
C ARG A 83 5.51 51.38 19.23
N GLU A 84 6.55 51.37 18.41
CA GLU A 84 7.25 52.58 17.96
C GLU A 84 6.48 53.23 16.82
#